data_AF-A0A524PFL6-F1
#
_entry.id   AF-A0A524PFL6-F1
#
_cell.length_a   1.000
_cell.length_b   1.000
_cell.length_c   1.000
_cell.angle_alpha   90.00
_cell.angle_beta   90.00
_cell.angle_gamma   90.00
#
_symmetry.space_group_name_H-M   'P 1'
#
loop_
_entity.id
_entity.type
_entity.pdbx_description
1 polymer ?
#
loop_
_entity_poly.entity_id
_entity_poly.type
_entity_poly.pdbx_seq_one_letter_code
_entity_poly.pdbx_strand_id
1 'polypeptide(L)'
;KAGDISGLKVRAAGDGAEILSKLGASTVMMPAGDVFEAMQRGVVDAFEVSMPTLNWDLGLQDAAKYMYLSGARQPYEYNPFIINKTLWNGMPDDIKAIITEVNEAETIRAYTEILVMDLGSLQKFRDYGVIVEKLPVALEDEYLAAAKAFYSDKTASDPFAKEILDNYWKFQTDIRAVWNRV
;
A
#
# COMPACT_ATOMS: atom_id res chain seq x y z
N LYS A 1 11.54 -16.78 3.15
CA LYS A 1 10.87 -17.76 4.04
C LYS A 1 10.42 -17.03 5.30
N ALA A 2 9.50 -17.61 6.07
CA ALA A 2 9.04 -17.00 7.33
C ALA A 2 10.23 -16.63 8.23
N GLY A 3 10.16 -15.46 8.86
CA GLY A 3 11.23 -14.89 9.68
C GLY A 3 12.32 -14.11 8.93
N ASP A 4 12.34 -14.10 7.59
CA ASP A 4 13.33 -13.32 6.82
C ASP A 4 13.12 -11.79 6.95
N ILE A 5 11.97 -11.34 7.47
CA ILE A 5 11.69 -9.92 7.76
C ILE A 5 12.45 -9.45 9.00
N SER A 6 12.65 -10.33 9.97
CA SER A 6 13.27 -9.99 11.25
C SER A 6 14.73 -9.56 11.05
N GLY A 7 15.09 -8.41 11.62
CA GLY A 7 16.44 -7.85 11.53
C GLY A 7 16.71 -6.98 10.30
N LEU A 8 15.77 -6.90 9.34
CA LEU A 8 15.89 -5.95 8.22
C LEU A 8 15.67 -4.51 8.70
N LYS A 9 16.46 -3.57 8.17
CA LYS A 9 16.13 -2.14 8.19
C LYS A 9 15.25 -1.82 6.99
N VAL A 10 13.98 -1.50 7.20
CA VAL A 10 13.01 -1.32 6.11
C VAL A 10 12.51 0.11 6.06
N ARG A 11 12.61 0.75 4.89
CA ARG A 11 11.83 1.97 4.65
C ARG A 11 10.38 1.59 4.51
N ALA A 12 9.54 2.07 5.43
CA ALA A 12 8.10 1.82 5.41
C ALA A 12 7.29 3.02 5.93
N ALA A 13 6.03 3.13 5.51
CA ALA A 13 5.10 4.18 5.92
C ALA A 13 3.79 3.62 6.53
N GLY A 14 3.14 4.46 7.34
CA GLY A 14 1.83 4.18 7.95
C GLY A 14 1.81 2.90 8.81
N ASP A 15 0.63 2.29 8.88
CA ASP A 15 0.38 1.06 9.65
C ASP A 15 1.32 -0.09 9.22
N GLY A 16 1.77 -0.11 7.96
CA GLY A 16 2.72 -1.10 7.46
C GLY A 16 4.07 -1.07 8.17
N ALA A 17 4.55 0.11 8.58
CA ALA A 17 5.79 0.24 9.35
C ALA A 17 5.65 -0.40 10.75
N GLU A 18 4.52 -0.19 11.41
CA GLU A 18 4.25 -0.78 12.73
C GLU A 18 4.09 -2.30 12.64
N ILE A 19 3.41 -2.79 11.59
CA ILE A 19 3.25 -4.22 11.33
C ILE A 19 4.60 -4.89 11.06
N LEU A 20 5.44 -4.32 10.20
CA LEU A 20 6.80 -4.81 9.95
C LEU A 20 7.66 -4.78 11.23
N SER A 21 7.49 -3.76 12.08
CA SER A 21 8.19 -3.69 13.37
C SER A 21 7.78 -4.82 14.32
N LYS A 22 6.49 -5.18 14.36
CA LYS A 22 6.00 -6.35 15.12
C LYS A 22 6.59 -7.68 14.61
N LEU A 23 7.04 -7.73 13.34
CA LEU A 23 7.75 -8.85 12.73
C LEU A 23 9.28 -8.81 12.94
N GLY A 24 9.78 -7.84 13.72
CA GLY A 24 11.19 -7.72 14.07
C GLY A 24 12.04 -6.91 13.09
N ALA A 25 11.43 -6.23 12.11
CA ALA A 25 12.16 -5.25 11.29
C ALA A 25 12.40 -3.94 12.07
N SER A 26 13.51 -3.27 11.77
CA SER A 26 13.71 -1.87 12.18
C SER A 26 13.17 -0.97 11.07
N THR A 27 12.11 -0.20 11.34
CA THR A 27 11.48 0.61 10.29
C THR A 27 11.97 2.06 10.31
N VAL A 28 12.17 2.63 9.13
CA VAL A 28 12.59 4.02 8.93
C VAL A 28 11.58 4.72 8.03
N MET A 29 11.07 5.86 8.46
CA MET A 29 10.19 6.68 7.64
C MET A 29 10.99 7.78 6.95
N MET A 30 10.85 7.90 5.64
CA MET A 30 11.42 8.99 4.84
C MET A 30 10.60 9.23 3.56
N PRO A 31 10.70 10.42 2.94
CA PRO A 31 10.10 10.70 1.63
C PRO A 31 10.49 9.66 0.57
N ALA A 32 9.59 9.39 -0.39
CA ALA A 32 9.83 8.41 -1.45
C ALA A 32 11.05 8.77 -2.32
N GLY A 33 11.30 10.07 -2.56
CA GLY A 33 12.44 10.56 -3.32
C GLY A 33 13.80 10.25 -2.69
N ASP A 34 13.85 10.01 -1.37
CA ASP A 34 15.10 9.75 -0.64
C ASP A 34 15.45 8.25 -0.59
N VAL A 35 14.52 7.38 -1.01
CA VAL A 35 14.65 5.91 -0.91
C VAL A 35 15.85 5.41 -1.71
N PHE A 36 16.06 5.95 -2.91
CA PHE A 36 17.18 5.57 -3.77
C PHE A 36 18.52 5.78 -3.06
N GLU A 37 18.75 6.98 -2.53
CA GLU A 37 19.98 7.31 -1.81
C GLU A 37 20.13 6.49 -0.53
N ALA A 38 19.03 6.27 0.20
CA ALA A 38 19.04 5.49 1.44
C ALA A 38 19.44 4.03 1.19
N MET A 39 18.98 3.44 0.08
CA MET A 39 19.43 2.10 -0.36
C MET A 39 20.90 2.11 -0.77
N GLN A 40 21.33 3.07 -1.59
CA GLN A 40 22.74 3.15 -2.03
C GLN A 40 23.71 3.32 -0.87
N ARG A 41 23.33 4.07 0.16
CA ARG A 41 24.16 4.30 1.36
C ARG A 41 24.02 3.19 2.41
N GLY A 42 23.17 2.18 2.19
CA GLY A 42 22.92 1.09 3.15
C GLY A 42 22.22 1.52 4.43
N VAL A 43 21.51 2.65 4.41
CA VAL A 43 20.69 3.12 5.54
C VAL A 43 19.55 2.13 5.80
N VAL A 44 18.91 1.69 4.73
CA VAL A 44 17.89 0.63 4.74
C VAL A 44 18.35 -0.53 3.85
N ASP A 45 17.88 -1.74 4.18
CA ASP A 45 18.17 -2.98 3.45
C ASP A 45 17.04 -3.33 2.46
N ALA A 46 15.83 -2.81 2.72
CA ALA A 46 14.65 -2.98 1.88
C ALA A 46 13.72 -1.76 1.98
N PHE A 47 12.77 -1.65 1.06
CA PHE A 47 11.77 -0.60 1.06
C PHE A 47 10.44 -1.06 0.49
N GLU A 48 9.38 -0.41 0.94
CA GLU A 48 8.11 -0.32 0.24
C GLU A 48 7.85 1.15 -0.13
N VAL A 49 7.13 1.39 -1.23
CA VAL A 49 6.75 2.75 -1.68
C VAL A 49 5.28 2.78 -2.06
N SER A 50 4.94 2.54 -3.33
CA SER A 50 3.55 2.57 -3.81
C SER A 50 3.42 1.54 -4.94
N MET A 51 3.36 1.99 -6.19
CA MET A 51 3.11 1.18 -7.39
C MET A 51 4.37 1.04 -8.27
N PRO A 52 4.46 -0.03 -9.10
CA PRO A 52 5.56 -0.21 -10.06
C PRO A 52 5.85 1.02 -10.92
N THR A 53 4.83 1.73 -11.40
CA THR A 53 5.03 2.93 -12.21
C THR A 53 5.78 4.03 -11.47
N LEU A 54 5.37 4.37 -10.25
CA LEU A 54 6.08 5.35 -9.44
C LEU A 54 7.51 4.89 -9.12
N ASN A 55 7.69 3.61 -8.80
CA ASN A 55 9.02 3.06 -8.49
C ASN A 55 9.98 3.19 -9.69
N TRP A 56 9.48 2.99 -10.91
CA TRP A 56 10.26 3.18 -12.13
C TRP A 56 10.66 4.64 -12.32
N ASP A 57 9.72 5.56 -12.15
CA ASP A 57 9.96 7.00 -12.31
C ASP A 57 10.93 7.55 -11.26
N LEU A 58 10.98 6.93 -10.08
CA LEU A 58 11.95 7.23 -9.01
C LEU A 58 13.32 6.56 -9.21
N GLY A 59 13.53 5.80 -10.28
CA GLY A 59 14.81 5.14 -10.55
C GLY A 59 15.12 3.93 -9.67
N LEU A 60 14.12 3.33 -9.02
CA LEU A 60 14.33 2.28 -8.03
C LEU A 60 14.79 0.94 -8.62
N GLN A 61 14.79 0.79 -9.95
CA GLN A 61 15.40 -0.35 -10.65
C GLN A 61 16.91 -0.48 -10.37
N ASP A 62 17.56 0.63 -10.04
CA ASP A 62 18.97 0.67 -9.66
C ASP A 62 19.20 0.53 -8.15
N ALA A 63 18.13 0.59 -7.34
CA ALA A 63 18.21 0.51 -5.89
C ALA A 63 18.11 -0.93 -5.35
N ALA A 64 17.40 -1.82 -6.05
CA ALA A 64 17.18 -3.18 -5.59
C ALA A 64 17.10 -4.19 -6.74
N LYS A 65 17.72 -5.36 -6.54
CA LYS A 65 17.70 -6.47 -7.50
C LYS A 65 16.37 -7.23 -7.52
N TYR A 66 15.60 -7.18 -6.44
CA TYR A 66 14.35 -7.93 -6.28
C TYR A 66 13.18 -6.97 -6.06
N MET A 67 12.07 -7.25 -6.75
CA MET A 67 10.77 -6.62 -6.50
C MET A 67 9.76 -7.72 -6.20
N TYR A 68 9.18 -7.67 -5.00
CA TYR A 68 8.12 -8.59 -4.60
C TYR A 68 6.74 -7.96 -4.76
N LEU A 69 5.84 -8.66 -5.45
CA LEU A 69 4.45 -8.27 -5.67
C LEU A 69 3.55 -8.97 -4.64
N SER A 70 2.78 -8.19 -3.89
CA SER A 70 1.75 -8.68 -2.97
C SER A 70 0.70 -7.59 -2.74
N GLY A 71 -0.57 -7.99 -2.62
CA GLY A 71 -1.65 -7.11 -2.20
C GLY A 71 -1.83 -7.04 -0.68
N ALA A 72 -1.05 -7.79 0.11
CA ALA A 72 -1.25 -7.90 1.56
C ALA A 72 -0.98 -6.61 2.33
N ARG A 73 0.01 -5.82 1.91
CA ARG A 73 0.29 -4.51 2.51
C ARG A 73 -0.74 -3.48 2.08
N GLN A 74 -0.95 -3.35 0.78
CA GLN A 74 -1.79 -2.34 0.18
C GLN A 74 -2.36 -2.88 -1.14
N PRO A 75 -3.58 -3.44 -1.13
CA PRO A 75 -4.17 -4.08 -2.31
C PRO A 75 -4.62 -3.07 -3.37
N TYR A 76 -4.76 -1.81 -2.98
CA TYR A 76 -5.16 -0.70 -3.83
C TYR A 76 -4.53 0.60 -3.28
N GLU A 77 -4.06 1.46 -4.18
CA GLU A 77 -3.62 2.82 -3.84
C GLU A 77 -4.83 3.74 -3.77
N TYR A 78 -5.18 4.18 -2.56
CA TYR A 78 -6.30 5.10 -2.34
C TYR A 78 -5.78 6.51 -2.07
N ASN A 79 -6.08 7.42 -3.00
CA ASN A 79 -5.77 8.84 -2.85
C ASN A 79 -7.05 9.61 -2.51
N PRO A 80 -7.29 9.98 -1.24
CA PRO A 80 -8.50 10.69 -0.86
C PRO A 80 -8.49 12.12 -1.42
N PHE A 81 -9.58 12.51 -2.06
CA PHE A 81 -9.87 13.92 -2.31
C PHE A 81 -10.44 14.54 -1.02
N ILE A 82 -9.64 15.40 -0.37
CA ILE A 82 -10.01 16.00 0.91
C ILE A 82 -10.33 17.48 0.69
N ILE A 83 -11.53 17.88 1.10
CA ILE A 83 -11.99 19.26 1.08
C ILE A 83 -12.28 19.77 2.49
N ASN A 84 -11.94 21.04 2.76
CA ASN A 84 -12.30 21.68 4.02
C ASN A 84 -13.84 21.71 4.17
N LYS A 85 -14.33 21.24 5.32
CA LYS A 85 -15.77 21.11 5.59
C LYS A 85 -16.53 22.43 5.53
N THR A 86 -15.95 23.53 5.99
CA THR A 86 -16.59 24.85 5.95
C THR A 86 -16.72 25.34 4.51
N LEU A 87 -15.67 25.17 3.69
CA LEU A 87 -15.73 25.50 2.27
C LEU A 87 -16.78 24.65 1.56
N TRP A 88 -16.77 23.33 1.77
CA TRP A 88 -17.76 22.43 1.19
C TRP A 88 -19.20 22.84 1.52
N ASN A 89 -19.49 23.10 2.79
CA ASN A 89 -20.83 23.49 3.21
C ASN A 89 -21.30 24.82 2.62
N GLY A 90 -20.36 25.75 2.37
CA GLY A 90 -20.65 27.04 1.74
C GLY A 90 -20.79 26.99 0.22
N MET A 91 -20.47 25.87 -0.43
CA MET A 91 -20.62 25.74 -1.88
C MET A 91 -22.09 25.61 -2.31
N PRO A 92 -22.47 26.16 -3.47
CA PRO A 92 -23.71 25.85 -4.14
C PRO A 92 -23.88 24.34 -4.38
N ASP A 93 -25.12 23.85 -4.37
CA ASP A 93 -25.39 22.40 -4.46
C ASP A 93 -25.05 21.80 -5.83
N ASP A 94 -25.12 22.58 -6.91
CA ASP A 94 -24.67 22.19 -8.24
C ASP A 94 -23.15 21.98 -8.27
N ILE A 95 -22.38 22.84 -7.60
CA ILE A 95 -20.92 22.68 -7.48
C ILE A 95 -20.56 21.46 -6.64
N LYS A 96 -21.27 21.20 -5.53
CA LYS A 96 -21.08 19.97 -4.74
C LYS A 96 -21.33 18.74 -5.61
N ALA A 97 -22.42 18.72 -6.37
CA ALA A 97 -22.76 17.61 -7.26
C ALA A 97 -21.67 17.39 -8.32
N ILE A 98 -21.17 18.44 -8.96
CA ILE A 98 -20.09 18.35 -9.95
C ILE A 98 -18.82 17.77 -9.32
N ILE A 99 -18.41 18.25 -8.14
CA ILE A 99 -17.20 17.76 -7.46
C ILE A 99 -17.34 16.28 -7.10
N THR A 100 -18.49 15.87 -6.56
CA THR A 100 -18.76 14.46 -6.23
C THR A 100 -18.67 13.58 -7.47
N GLU A 101 -19.37 13.94 -8.55
CA GLU A 101 -19.37 13.17 -9.80
C GLU A 101 -17.97 13.05 -10.41
N VAL A 102 -17.23 14.16 -10.48
CA VAL A 102 -15.85 14.15 -10.99
C VAL A 102 -14.97 13.25 -10.13
N ASN A 103 -15.05 13.36 -8.80
CA ASN A 103 -14.22 12.54 -7.92
C ASN A 103 -14.52 11.04 -8.06
N GLU A 104 -15.79 10.65 -8.19
CA GLU A 104 -16.18 9.26 -8.44
C GLU A 104 -15.66 8.77 -9.80
N ALA A 105 -15.84 9.57 -10.86
CA ALA A 105 -15.38 9.24 -12.21
C ALA A 105 -13.85 9.13 -12.31
N GLU A 106 -13.11 10.08 -11.73
CA GLU A 106 -11.65 10.06 -11.72
C GLU A 106 -11.10 8.92 -10.87
N THR A 107 -11.75 8.53 -9.78
CA THR A 107 -11.31 7.38 -8.96
C THR A 107 -11.27 6.11 -9.80
N ILE A 108 -12.33 5.83 -10.57
CA ILE A 108 -12.39 4.65 -11.45
C ILE A 108 -11.39 4.78 -12.60
N ARG A 109 -11.35 5.95 -13.25
CA ARG A 109 -10.46 6.18 -14.39
C ARG A 109 -8.99 6.01 -14.00
N ALA A 110 -8.54 6.74 -12.97
CA ALA A 110 -7.16 6.68 -12.50
C ALA A 110 -6.77 5.25 -12.08
N TYR A 111 -7.66 4.52 -11.39
CA TYR A 111 -7.40 3.12 -11.06
C TYR A 111 -7.16 2.26 -12.31
N THR A 112 -8.02 2.37 -13.32
CA THR A 112 -7.86 1.59 -14.56
C THR A 112 -6.63 1.99 -15.36
N GLU A 113 -6.26 3.28 -15.39
CA GLU A 113 -5.07 3.77 -16.06
C GLU A 113 -3.79 3.27 -15.37
N ILE A 114 -3.73 3.37 -14.03
CA ILE A 114 -2.60 2.90 -13.24
C ILE A 114 -2.36 1.41 -13.46
N LEU A 115 -3.41 0.58 -13.52
CA LEU A 115 -3.27 -0.85 -13.80
C LEU A 115 -2.54 -1.10 -15.13
N VAL A 116 -2.89 -0.35 -16.19
CA VAL A 116 -2.23 -0.49 -17.51
C VAL A 116 -0.78 -0.01 -17.44
N MET A 117 -0.54 1.13 -16.78
CA MET A 117 0.80 1.68 -16.62
C MET A 117 1.71 0.74 -15.83
N ASP A 118 1.21 0.14 -14.75
CA ASP A 118 1.94 -0.79 -13.91
C ASP A 118 2.34 -2.06 -14.67
N LEU A 119 1.47 -2.60 -15.54
CA LEU A 119 1.83 -3.72 -16.40
C LEU A 119 3.02 -3.36 -17.31
N GLY A 120 3.02 -2.16 -17.89
CA GLY A 120 4.14 -1.66 -18.67
C GLY A 120 5.41 -1.50 -17.84
N SER A 121 5.31 -0.89 -16.66
CA SER A 121 6.45 -0.65 -15.76
C SER A 121 7.06 -1.94 -15.24
N LEU A 122 6.25 -2.94 -14.89
CA LEU A 122 6.73 -4.27 -14.51
C LEU A 122 7.53 -4.93 -15.63
N GLN A 123 7.14 -4.75 -16.90
CA GLN A 123 7.94 -5.23 -18.02
C GLN A 123 9.28 -4.49 -18.10
N LYS A 124 9.29 -3.16 -17.96
CA LYS A 124 10.53 -2.37 -17.93
C LYS A 124 11.48 -2.84 -16.84
N PHE A 125 10.99 -3.14 -15.63
CA PHE A 125 11.81 -3.69 -14.54
C PHE A 125 12.46 -5.03 -14.93
N ARG A 126 11.69 -5.94 -15.53
CA ARG A 126 12.22 -7.23 -15.99
C ARG A 126 13.26 -7.05 -17.09
N ASP A 127 13.00 -6.19 -18.07
CA ASP A 127 13.93 -5.90 -19.17
C ASP A 127 15.22 -5.25 -18.66
N TYR A 128 15.14 -4.46 -17.59
CA TYR A 128 16.30 -3.89 -16.89
C TYR A 128 17.11 -4.93 -16.11
N GLY A 129 16.53 -6.11 -15.83
CA GLY A 129 17.16 -7.20 -15.09
C GLY A 129 16.76 -7.30 -13.61
N VAL A 130 15.74 -6.56 -13.17
CA VAL A 130 15.16 -6.74 -11.83
C VAL A 130 14.35 -8.04 -11.79
N ILE A 131 14.55 -8.81 -10.72
CA ILE A 131 13.84 -10.06 -10.47
C ILE A 131 12.48 -9.71 -9.85
N VAL A 132 11.44 -9.72 -10.68
CA VAL A 132 10.06 -9.44 -10.27
C VAL A 132 9.35 -10.75 -9.95
N GLU A 133 9.04 -10.97 -8.67
CA GLU A 133 8.43 -12.21 -8.16
C GLU A 133 7.20 -11.91 -7.32
N LYS A 134 6.34 -12.90 -7.10
CA LYS A 134 5.31 -12.80 -6.07
C LYS A 134 5.96 -12.96 -4.69
N LEU A 135 5.44 -12.25 -3.69
CA LEU A 135 5.84 -12.50 -2.31
C LEU A 135 5.54 -13.96 -1.96
N PRO A 136 6.49 -14.71 -1.36
CA PRO A 136 6.23 -16.07 -0.94
C PRO A 136 5.03 -16.13 0.02
N VAL A 137 4.11 -17.07 -0.22
CA VAL A 137 2.86 -17.21 0.57
C VAL A 137 3.12 -17.26 2.07
N ALA A 138 4.16 -17.96 2.52
CA ALA A 138 4.49 -18.02 3.95
C ALA A 138 4.84 -16.66 4.57
N LEU A 139 5.47 -15.75 3.81
CA LEU A 139 5.76 -14.38 4.25
C LEU A 139 4.50 -13.51 4.19
N GLU A 140 3.67 -13.72 3.18
CA GLU A 140 2.38 -13.04 3.06
C GLU A 140 1.45 -13.40 4.23
N ASP A 141 1.35 -14.68 4.59
CA ASP A 141 0.57 -15.17 5.73
C ASP A 141 1.10 -14.63 7.06
N GLU A 142 2.44 -14.59 7.24
CA GLU A 142 3.08 -14.01 8.42
C GLU A 142 2.75 -12.52 8.56
N TYR A 143 2.83 -11.76 7.45
CA TYR A 143 2.44 -10.35 7.43
C TYR A 143 0.95 -10.16 7.75
N LEU A 144 0.07 -10.94 7.12
CA LEU A 144 -1.38 -10.85 7.35
C LEU A 144 -1.77 -11.23 8.79
N ALA A 145 -1.08 -12.18 9.41
CA ALA A 145 -1.29 -12.52 10.82
C ALA A 145 -0.90 -11.36 11.73
N ALA A 146 0.26 -10.73 11.50
CA ALA A 146 0.70 -9.56 12.24
C ALA A 146 -0.24 -8.35 12.02
N ALA A 147 -0.72 -8.14 10.79
CA ALA A 147 -1.68 -7.09 10.46
C ALA A 147 -3.00 -7.28 11.20
N LYS A 148 -3.55 -8.50 11.22
CA LYS A 148 -4.78 -8.81 11.99
C LYS A 148 -4.61 -8.54 13.48
N ALA A 149 -3.49 -8.94 14.06
CA ALA A 149 -3.20 -8.66 15.47
C ALA A 149 -3.07 -7.15 15.72
N PHE A 150 -2.35 -6.43 14.87
CA PHE A 150 -2.23 -4.97 14.94
C PHE A 150 -3.59 -4.27 14.91
N TYR A 151 -4.47 -4.60 13.96
CA TYR A 151 -5.80 -4.00 13.89
C TYR A 151 -6.72 -4.42 15.05
N SER A 152 -6.58 -5.66 15.55
CA SER A 152 -7.27 -6.08 16.78
C SER A 152 -6.85 -5.22 17.97
N ASP A 153 -5.55 -4.97 18.15
CA ASP A 153 -5.03 -4.10 19.22
C ASP A 153 -5.55 -2.67 19.06
N LYS A 154 -5.53 -2.13 17.83
CA LYS A 154 -5.95 -0.75 17.50
C LYS A 154 -7.44 -0.50 17.77
N THR A 155 -8.29 -1.50 17.54
CA THR A 155 -9.75 -1.39 17.79
C THR A 155 -10.14 -1.59 19.26
N ALA A 156 -9.25 -2.13 20.10
CA ALA A 156 -9.58 -2.43 21.49
C ALA A 156 -9.90 -1.17 22.31
N SER A 157 -9.36 -0.02 21.92
CA SER A 157 -9.51 1.27 22.63
C SER A 157 -10.28 2.34 21.84
N ASP A 158 -10.70 2.06 20.60
CA ASP A 158 -11.38 3.02 19.72
C ASP A 158 -12.67 2.42 19.14
N PRO A 159 -13.85 2.79 19.71
CA PRO A 159 -15.14 2.31 19.22
C PRO A 159 -15.43 2.65 17.76
N PHE A 160 -14.94 3.79 17.27
CA PHE A 160 -15.16 4.22 15.88
C PHE A 160 -14.28 3.40 14.93
N ALA A 161 -13.01 3.20 15.26
CA ALA A 161 -12.14 2.30 14.51
C ALA A 161 -12.70 0.87 14.49
N LYS A 162 -13.27 0.41 15.60
CA LYS A 162 -13.92 -0.90 15.69
C LYS A 162 -15.11 -1.00 14.73
N GLU A 163 -15.99 -0.01 14.71
CA GLU A 163 -17.15 0.02 13.80
C GLU A 163 -16.70 -0.10 12.33
N ILE A 164 -15.71 0.70 11.93
CA ILE A 164 -15.18 0.69 10.56
C ILE A 164 -14.59 -0.67 10.20
N LEU A 165 -13.72 -1.22 11.07
CA LEU A 165 -13.02 -2.46 10.76
C LEU A 165 -13.94 -3.70 10.81
N ASP A 166 -14.93 -3.72 11.71
CA ASP A 166 -15.93 -4.79 11.72
C ASP A 166 -16.73 -4.80 10.41
N ASN A 167 -17.11 -3.63 9.90
CA ASN A 167 -17.80 -3.51 8.61
C ASN A 167 -16.92 -4.00 7.46
N TYR A 168 -15.66 -3.58 7.43
CA TYR A 168 -14.69 -3.99 6.41
C TYR A 168 -14.43 -5.51 6.42
N TRP A 169 -14.20 -6.12 7.59
CA TRP A 169 -13.97 -7.55 7.70
C TRP A 169 -15.18 -8.38 7.34
N LYS A 170 -16.38 -7.90 7.67
CA LYS A 170 -17.62 -8.53 7.21
C LYS A 170 -17.69 -8.49 5.68
N PHE A 171 -17.49 -7.34 5.06
CA PHE A 171 -17.51 -7.22 3.60
C PHE A 171 -16.45 -8.12 2.94
N GLN A 172 -15.22 -8.13 3.45
CA GLN A 172 -14.15 -8.99 2.94
C GLN A 172 -14.50 -10.48 3.05
N THR A 173 -15.17 -10.90 4.13
CA THR A 173 -15.64 -12.28 4.30
C THR A 173 -16.72 -12.62 3.28
N ASP A 174 -17.73 -11.76 3.16
CA ASP A 174 -18.87 -11.95 2.26
C ASP A 174 -18.43 -12.01 0.80
N ILE A 175 -17.55 -11.09 0.36
CA ILE A 175 -17.08 -11.05 -1.03
C ILE A 175 -16.26 -12.28 -1.37
N ARG A 176 -15.39 -12.76 -0.47
CA ARG A 176 -14.55 -13.95 -0.69
C ARG A 176 -15.33 -15.25 -0.72
N ALA A 177 -16.45 -15.31 0.01
CA ALA A 177 -17.35 -16.47 -0.02
C ALA A 177 -17.99 -16.65 -1.40
N VAL A 178 -18.19 -15.56 -2.14
CA VAL A 178 -18.77 -15.58 -3.50
C VAL A 178 -17.68 -15.59 -4.59
N TRP A 179 -16.66 -14.75 -4.42
CA TRP A 179 -15.60 -14.49 -5.38
C TRP A 179 -14.23 -14.78 -4.75
N ASN A 180 -13.84 -16.05 -4.72
CA ASN A 180 -12.59 -16.51 -4.11
C ASN A 180 -11.28 -15.99 -4.75
N ARG A 181 -11.39 -15.16 -5.81
CA ARG A 181 -10.27 -14.53 -6.52
C ARG A 181 -10.10 -13.03 -6.21
N VAL A 182 -10.89 -12.48 -5.29
CA VAL A 182 -10.84 -11.08 -4.84
C VAL A 182 -10.30 -10.98 -3.41
#